data_AF-A0A0W0VTK2-F1
#
_entry.id   AF-A0A0W0VTK2-F1
#
_cell.length_a   1.000
_cell.length_b   1.000
_cell.length_c   1.000
_cell.angle_alpha   90.00
_cell.angle_beta   90.00
_cell.angle_gamma   90.00
#
_symmetry.space_group_name_H-M   'P 1'
#
loop_
_entity.id
_entity.type
_entity.pdbx_description
1 polymer ?
#
loop_
_entity_poly.entity_id
_entity_poly.type
_entity_poly.pdbx_seq_one_letter_code
_entity_poly.pdbx_strand_id
1 'polypeptide(L)'
;MSAQDLLNDLQKIIEPYDWSKEVRFNWIRQFSRSLVFFRNPEYAYEFDKLTQEEFLSPKGIIAINRFLNGHASSDLKIAGIKKALLDRGYDGEQESKSWKRTDTTHKVYCALAKAIVAFERDEKFSRETFVKPN
;
A
#
# COMPACT_ATOMS: atom_id res chain seq x y z
N MET A 1 8.95 12.80 15.87
CA MET A 1 9.29 11.74 14.89
C MET A 1 9.58 12.42 13.56
N SER A 2 10.62 12.05 12.80
CA SER A 2 10.84 12.65 11.47
C SER A 2 10.01 11.95 10.39
N ALA A 3 9.76 12.63 9.27
CA ALA A 3 9.08 12.04 8.12
C ALA A 3 9.81 10.79 7.58
N GLN A 4 11.14 10.75 7.68
CA GLN A 4 11.93 9.58 7.29
C GLN A 4 11.77 8.42 8.27
N ASP A 5 11.67 8.70 9.57
CA ASP A 5 11.40 7.66 10.58
C ASP A 5 10.03 7.01 10.34
N LEU A 6 9.00 7.81 10.02
CA LEU A 6 7.70 7.29 9.65
C LEU A 6 7.80 6.34 8.44
N LEU A 7 8.49 6.75 7.37
CA LEU A 7 8.65 5.90 6.17
C LEU A 7 9.35 4.58 6.50
N ASN A 8 10.36 4.60 7.37
CA ASN A 8 11.04 3.39 7.82
C ASN A 8 10.09 2.49 8.64
N ASP A 9 9.24 3.06 9.49
CA ASP A 9 8.26 2.29 10.26
C ASP A 9 7.15 1.71 9.38
N LEU A 10 6.67 2.46 8.38
CA LEU A 10 5.75 1.94 7.37
C LEU A 10 6.36 0.76 6.60
N GLN A 11 7.64 0.83 6.29
CA GLN A 11 8.36 -0.26 5.63
C GLN A 11 8.45 -1.51 6.52
N LYS A 12 8.79 -1.35 7.81
CA LYS A 12 8.81 -2.46 8.79
C LYS A 12 7.45 -3.14 8.96
N ILE A 13 6.34 -2.40 8.79
CA ILE A 13 4.99 -2.97 8.83
C ILE A 13 4.73 -3.87 7.61
N ILE A 14 5.36 -3.61 6.46
CA ILE A 14 5.08 -4.30 5.20
C ILE A 14 6.01 -5.50 4.96
N GLU A 15 7.28 -5.38 5.30
CA GLU A 15 8.34 -6.37 5.01
C GLU A 15 8.10 -7.80 5.52
N PRO A 16 7.52 -8.05 6.71
CA PRO A 16 7.42 -9.40 7.26
C PRO A 16 6.48 -10.34 6.49
N TYR A 17 5.65 -9.82 5.59
CA TYR A 17 4.56 -10.57 4.98
C TYR A 17 4.92 -11.13 3.60
N ASP A 18 4.55 -12.39 3.38
CA ASP A 18 4.55 -13.02 2.06
C ASP A 18 3.29 -12.60 1.28
N TRP A 19 3.40 -11.47 0.57
CA TRP A 19 2.28 -10.85 -0.13
C TRP A 19 1.68 -11.72 -1.24
N SER A 20 2.40 -12.72 -1.75
CA SER A 20 1.91 -13.62 -2.79
C SER A 20 0.69 -14.44 -2.33
N LYS A 21 0.64 -14.76 -1.02
CA LYS A 21 -0.47 -15.49 -0.37
C LYS A 21 -1.69 -14.61 -0.10
N GLU A 22 -1.48 -13.30 -0.07
CA GLU A 22 -2.51 -12.32 0.26
C GLU A 22 -3.24 -11.78 -0.99
N VAL A 23 -2.85 -12.27 -2.17
CA VAL A 23 -3.53 -12.00 -3.43
C VAL A 23 -4.82 -12.82 -3.52
N ARG A 24 -5.96 -12.23 -3.13
CA ARG A 24 -7.26 -12.91 -3.31
C ARG A 24 -7.52 -13.27 -4.77
N PHE A 25 -8.06 -14.47 -4.97
CA PHE A 25 -8.39 -15.03 -6.28
C PHE A 25 -7.20 -15.16 -7.23
N ASN A 26 -5.98 -15.34 -6.69
CA ASN A 26 -4.78 -15.52 -7.52
C ASN A 26 -4.94 -16.69 -8.52
N TRP A 27 -5.64 -17.76 -8.11
CA TRP A 27 -5.95 -18.89 -8.99
C TRP A 27 -6.80 -18.50 -10.21
N ILE A 28 -7.77 -17.59 -10.05
CA ILE A 28 -8.60 -17.08 -11.17
C ILE A 28 -7.73 -16.29 -12.14
N ARG A 29 -6.78 -15.50 -11.61
CA ARG A 29 -5.83 -14.76 -12.44
C ARG A 29 -4.91 -15.71 -13.21
N GLN A 30 -4.43 -16.78 -12.57
CA GLN A 30 -3.58 -17.77 -13.23
C GLN A 30 -4.35 -18.49 -14.34
N PHE A 31 -5.60 -18.88 -14.07
CA PHE A 31 -6.49 -19.44 -15.07
C PHE A 31 -6.70 -18.49 -16.26
N SER A 32 -6.97 -17.20 -15.98
CA SER A 32 -7.15 -16.17 -17.02
C SER A 32 -5.89 -16.00 -17.88
N ARG A 33 -4.71 -16.02 -17.26
CA ARG A 33 -3.41 -15.97 -17.94
C ARG A 33 -3.22 -17.18 -18.86
N SER A 34 -3.53 -18.39 -18.39
CA SER A 34 -3.49 -19.60 -19.22
C SER A 34 -4.43 -19.53 -20.42
N LEU A 35 -5.63 -18.95 -20.27
CA LEU A 35 -6.56 -18.75 -21.38
C LEU A 35 -6.01 -17.79 -22.44
N VAL A 36 -5.38 -16.69 -22.03
CA VAL A 36 -4.74 -15.73 -22.96
C VAL A 36 -3.63 -16.43 -23.74
N PHE A 37 -2.79 -17.20 -23.06
CA PHE A 37 -1.68 -17.93 -23.69
C PHE A 37 -2.17 -18.98 -24.68
N PHE A 38 -3.27 -19.66 -24.36
CA PHE A 38 -3.87 -20.63 -25.26
C PHE A 38 -4.51 -19.97 -26.49
N ARG A 39 -5.16 -18.82 -26.31
CA ARG A 39 -5.91 -18.17 -27.39
C ARG A 39 -5.04 -17.30 -28.31
N ASN A 40 -4.01 -16.66 -27.77
CA ASN A 40 -3.10 -15.79 -28.52
C ASN A 40 -1.65 -16.02 -28.05
N PRO A 41 -1.03 -17.16 -28.42
CA PRO A 41 0.32 -17.52 -27.96
C PRO A 41 1.38 -16.49 -28.35
N GLU A 42 1.19 -15.77 -29.46
CA GLU A 42 2.10 -14.73 -29.95
C GLU A 42 2.25 -13.52 -29.00
N TYR A 43 1.22 -13.22 -28.18
CA TYR A 43 1.28 -12.14 -27.18
C TYR A 43 1.54 -12.65 -25.76
N ALA A 44 1.66 -13.97 -25.57
CA ALA A 44 1.76 -14.60 -24.26
C ALA A 44 2.93 -14.05 -23.44
N TYR A 45 4.11 -13.91 -24.06
CA TYR A 45 5.31 -13.44 -23.38
C TYR A 45 5.18 -11.99 -22.89
N GLU A 46 4.65 -11.09 -23.73
CA GLU A 46 4.49 -9.68 -23.38
C GLU A 46 3.40 -9.49 -22.32
N PHE A 47 2.28 -10.19 -22.47
CA PHE A 47 1.22 -10.23 -21.46
C PHE A 47 1.73 -10.74 -20.11
N ASP A 48 2.57 -11.79 -20.13
CA ASP A 48 3.15 -12.33 -18.91
C ASP A 48 3.97 -11.28 -18.16
N LYS A 49 4.90 -10.66 -18.88
CA LYS A 49 5.79 -9.62 -18.34
C LYS A 49 5.01 -8.46 -17.74
N LEU A 50 3.92 -8.03 -18.39
CA LEU A 50 3.10 -6.91 -17.93
C LEU A 50 2.25 -7.26 -16.69
N THR A 51 1.88 -8.52 -16.52
CA THR A 51 0.95 -8.95 -15.45
C THR A 51 1.65 -9.58 -14.26
N GLN A 52 2.92 -9.97 -14.38
CA GLN A 52 3.68 -10.69 -13.37
C GLN A 52 3.62 -10.04 -11.97
N GLU A 53 3.77 -8.71 -11.88
CA GLU A 53 3.69 -8.00 -10.59
C GLU A 53 2.36 -8.21 -9.88
N GLU A 54 1.25 -8.31 -10.63
CA GLU A 54 -0.10 -8.43 -10.06
C GLU A 54 -0.37 -9.79 -9.39
N PHE A 55 0.48 -10.78 -9.67
CA PHE A 55 0.42 -12.12 -9.05
C PHE A 55 1.22 -12.22 -7.75
N LEU A 56 2.22 -11.36 -7.59
CA LEU A 56 3.16 -11.40 -6.48
C LEU A 56 2.67 -10.61 -5.27
N SER A 57 1.81 -9.62 -5.47
CA SER A 57 1.38 -8.73 -4.39
C SER A 57 0.03 -8.06 -4.65
N PRO A 58 -0.74 -7.72 -3.60
CA PRO A 58 -1.94 -6.91 -3.75
C PRO A 58 -1.62 -5.56 -4.37
N LYS A 59 -2.45 -5.08 -5.31
CA LYS A 59 -2.24 -3.81 -6.03
C LYS A 59 -2.01 -2.59 -5.12
N GLY A 60 -2.58 -2.59 -3.91
CA GLY A 60 -2.33 -1.52 -2.94
C GLY A 60 -0.95 -1.60 -2.29
N ILE A 61 -0.46 -2.78 -1.95
CA ILE A 61 0.91 -2.97 -1.45
C ILE A 61 1.93 -2.60 -2.52
N ILE A 62 1.68 -2.97 -3.78
CA ILE A 62 2.52 -2.53 -4.92
C ILE A 62 2.58 -1.00 -5.00
N ALA A 63 1.42 -0.32 -4.92
CA ALA A 63 1.36 1.14 -4.96
C ALA A 63 2.11 1.78 -3.78
N ILE A 64 1.97 1.25 -2.57
CA ILE A 64 2.65 1.75 -1.37
C ILE A 64 4.17 1.55 -1.48
N ASN A 65 4.62 0.36 -1.90
CA ASN A 65 6.04 0.07 -2.12
C ASN A 65 6.67 0.98 -3.18
N ARG A 66 5.93 1.33 -4.24
CA ARG A 66 6.39 2.31 -5.24
C ARG A 66 6.65 3.68 -4.64
N PHE A 67 5.84 4.14 -3.67
CA PHE A 67 6.11 5.39 -2.96
C PHE A 67 7.28 5.27 -1.99
N LEU A 68 7.36 4.17 -1.21
CA LEU A 68 8.46 3.94 -0.28
C LEU A 68 9.82 3.96 -0.99
N ASN A 69 9.93 3.22 -2.10
CA ASN A 69 11.17 3.06 -2.86
C ASN A 69 11.42 4.17 -3.90
N GLY A 70 10.42 5.03 -4.16
CA GLY A 70 10.51 6.06 -5.19
C GLY A 70 11.49 7.19 -4.85
N HIS A 71 11.92 7.93 -5.87
CA HIS A 71 12.72 9.15 -5.71
C HIS A 71 11.80 10.37 -5.60
N ALA A 72 11.25 10.58 -4.41
CA ALA A 72 10.42 11.75 -4.08
C ALA A 72 10.75 12.23 -2.65
N SER A 73 10.37 13.47 -2.32
CA SER A 73 10.51 13.97 -0.95
C SER A 73 9.67 13.14 0.02
N SER A 74 10.12 13.04 1.27
CA SER A 74 9.45 12.22 2.29
C SER A 74 7.98 12.61 2.48
N ASP A 75 7.67 13.91 2.45
CA ASP A 75 6.30 14.42 2.56
C ASP A 75 5.42 13.98 1.40
N LEU A 76 5.93 14.00 0.17
CA LEU A 76 5.20 13.53 -1.01
C LEU A 76 4.97 12.02 -0.97
N LYS A 77 5.94 11.25 -0.46
CA LYS A 77 5.79 9.81 -0.24
C LYS A 77 4.68 9.54 0.76
N ILE A 78 4.68 10.21 1.91
CA ILE A 78 3.65 10.06 2.95
C ILE A 78 2.28 10.42 2.39
N ALA A 79 2.14 11.56 1.70
CA ALA A 79 0.89 11.99 1.08
C ALA A 79 0.38 10.98 0.03
N GLY A 80 1.29 10.43 -0.79
CA GLY A 80 0.97 9.40 -1.78
C GLY A 80 0.47 8.10 -1.15
N ILE A 81 1.15 7.63 -0.10
CA ILE A 81 0.74 6.44 0.67
C ILE A 81 -0.61 6.67 1.34
N LYS A 82 -0.81 7.83 1.98
CA LYS A 82 -2.08 8.21 2.59
C LYS A 82 -3.21 8.20 1.56
N LYS A 83 -3.02 8.83 0.40
CA LYS A 83 -4.00 8.82 -0.68
C LYS A 83 -4.32 7.40 -1.14
N ALA A 84 -3.32 6.56 -1.32
CA ALA A 84 -3.52 5.16 -1.70
C ALA A 84 -4.35 4.38 -0.66
N LEU A 85 -4.18 4.65 0.62
CA LEU A 85 -4.97 4.06 1.71
C LEU A 85 -6.41 4.61 1.74
N LEU A 86 -6.58 5.93 1.55
CA LEU A 86 -7.88 6.59 1.51
C LEU A 86 -8.74 6.12 0.33
N ASP A 87 -8.17 6.01 -0.87
CA ASP A 87 -8.86 5.47 -2.05
C ASP A 87 -9.34 4.01 -1.84
N ARG A 88 -8.80 3.34 -0.82
CA ARG A 88 -9.14 1.99 -0.41
C ARG A 88 -10.06 1.94 0.82
N GLY A 89 -10.43 3.09 1.39
CA GLY A 89 -11.31 3.22 2.54
C GLY A 89 -10.61 3.08 3.89
N TYR A 90 -9.32 3.41 3.97
CA TYR A 90 -8.56 3.46 5.22
C TYR A 90 -8.09 4.89 5.47
N ASP A 91 -8.74 5.55 6.42
CA ASP A 91 -8.41 6.91 6.86
C ASP A 91 -7.62 6.92 8.19
N GLY A 92 -7.52 5.77 8.86
CA GLY A 92 -6.83 5.61 10.15
C GLY A 92 -7.74 5.84 11.37
N GLU A 93 -8.99 6.26 11.17
CA GLU A 93 -9.98 6.51 12.22
C GLU A 93 -11.17 5.55 12.13
N GLN A 94 -11.60 5.22 10.90
CA GLN A 94 -12.69 4.29 10.62
C GLN A 94 -12.17 3.05 9.88
N GLU A 95 -12.51 1.88 10.40
CA GLU A 95 -12.10 0.61 9.82
C GLU A 95 -13.17 0.10 8.85
N SER A 96 -12.96 0.26 7.54
CA SER A 96 -13.83 -0.37 6.54
C SER A 96 -13.32 -1.77 6.19
N LYS A 97 -14.04 -2.81 6.64
CA LYS A 97 -13.74 -4.19 6.24
C LYS A 97 -14.28 -4.42 4.83
N SER A 98 -13.40 -4.76 3.89
CA SER A 98 -13.77 -5.05 2.50
C SER A 98 -13.58 -6.54 2.20
N TRP A 99 -14.61 -7.17 1.63
CA TRP A 99 -14.52 -8.55 1.11
C TRP A 99 -13.48 -8.70 -0.02
N LYS A 100 -13.00 -7.60 -0.59
CA LYS A 100 -11.99 -7.61 -1.66
C LYS A 100 -10.58 -7.91 -1.15
N ARG A 101 -10.36 -7.93 0.17
CA ARG A 101 -9.03 -8.04 0.81
C ARG A 101 -9.00 -9.21 1.78
N THR A 102 -7.82 -9.77 2.00
CA THR A 102 -7.59 -10.73 3.07
C THR A 102 -7.55 -10.01 4.43
N ASP A 103 -7.72 -10.76 5.52
CA ASP A 103 -7.63 -10.19 6.85
C ASP A 103 -6.23 -9.61 7.13
N THR A 104 -5.17 -10.25 6.64
CA THR A 104 -3.79 -9.74 6.76
C THR A 104 -3.62 -8.40 6.04
N THR A 105 -4.05 -8.32 4.77
CA THR A 105 -3.99 -7.06 3.99
C THR A 105 -4.77 -5.95 4.69
N HIS A 106 -5.94 -6.28 5.23
CA HIS A 106 -6.76 -5.32 5.96
C HIS A 106 -6.05 -4.82 7.24
N LYS A 107 -5.48 -5.73 8.04
CA LYS A 107 -4.71 -5.37 9.25
C LYS A 107 -3.52 -4.46 8.94
N VAL A 108 -2.77 -4.77 7.88
CA VAL A 108 -1.64 -3.95 7.45
C VAL A 108 -2.09 -2.57 7.01
N TYR A 109 -3.13 -2.45 6.18
CA TYR A 109 -3.65 -1.12 5.80
C TYR A 109 -4.15 -0.31 6.99
N CYS A 110 -4.81 -0.95 7.97
CA CYS A 110 -5.18 -0.28 9.22
C CYS A 110 -3.95 0.22 9.98
N ALA A 111 -2.90 -0.61 10.12
CA ALA A 111 -1.67 -0.24 10.83
C ALA A 111 -0.95 0.93 10.14
N LEU A 112 -0.83 0.90 8.81
CA LEU A 112 -0.22 1.98 8.02
C LEU A 112 -1.02 3.29 8.17
N ALA A 113 -2.35 3.23 8.06
CA ALA A 113 -3.19 4.42 8.17
C ALA A 113 -3.13 5.03 9.58
N LYS A 114 -3.14 4.19 10.63
CA LYS A 114 -2.98 4.64 12.02
C LYS A 114 -1.63 5.30 12.28
N ALA A 115 -0.54 4.74 11.74
CA ALA A 115 0.80 5.31 11.89
C ALA A 115 0.89 6.70 11.23
N ILE A 116 0.29 6.89 10.05
CA ILE A 116 0.24 8.19 9.37
C ILE A 116 -0.60 9.19 10.16
N VAL A 117 -1.78 8.81 10.65
CA VAL A 117 -2.63 9.71 11.45
C VAL A 117 -1.94 10.12 12.76
N ALA A 118 -1.26 9.19 13.43
CA ALA A 118 -0.50 9.50 14.64
C ALA A 118 0.58 10.55 14.37
N PHE A 119 1.36 10.36 13.29
CA PHE A 119 2.37 11.34 12.86
C PHE A 119 1.77 12.72 12.56
N GLU A 120 0.66 12.78 11.83
CA GLU A 120 0.00 14.06 11.51
C GLU A 120 -0.54 14.78 12.76
N ARG A 121 -1.02 14.03 13.76
CA ARG A 121 -1.46 14.60 15.04
C ARG A 121 -0.28 15.19 15.82
N ASP A 122 0.84 14.47 15.87
CA ASP A 122 2.05 14.93 16.54
C ASP A 122 2.65 16.17 15.87
N GLU A 123 2.62 16.25 14.53
CA GLU A 123 3.02 17.46 13.81
C GLU A 123 2.11 18.64 14.11
N LYS A 124 0.78 18.45 14.09
CA LYS A 124 -0.18 19.52 14.40
C LYS A 124 0.01 20.06 15.82
N PHE A 125 0.17 19.17 16.80
CA PHE A 125 0.43 19.54 18.18
C PHE A 125 1.75 20.33 18.35
N SER A 126 2.79 19.93 17.62
CA SER A 126 4.08 20.63 17.61
C SER A 126 4.00 22.02 16.96
N ARG A 127 3.14 22.22 15.97
CA ARG A 127 2.91 23.53 15.33
C ARG A 127 2.08 24.47 16.19
N GLU A 128 1.05 23.95 16.87
CA GLU A 128 0.17 24.76 17.74
C GLU A 128 0.88 25.24 19.02
N THR A 129 1.81 24.45 19.56
CA THR A 129 2.63 24.84 20.72
C THR A 129 3.64 25.95 20.41
N PHE A 130 4.08 26.08 19.14
CA PHE A 130 5.00 27.13 18.70
C PHE A 130 4.33 28.47 18.37
N VAL A 131 3.01 28.51 18.16
CA VAL A 131 2.26 29.72 17.75
C VAL A 131 1.73 30.54 18.94
N LYS A 132 2.03 30.16 20.19
CA LYS A 132 1.80 31.02 21.37
C LYS A 132 3.09 31.71 21.86
N PRO A 133 3.49 32.85 21.28
CA PRO A 133 4.06 33.94 22.06
C PRO A 133 2.93 34.82 22.63
N ASN A 134 3.17 35.38 23.82
CA ASN A 134 2.30 36.26 24.60
C ASN A 134 1.54 37.33 23.80
#